data_AF-A0A524IAQ6-F1
#
_entry.id   AF-A0A524IAQ6-F1
#
_cell.length_a   1.000
_cell.length_b   1.000
_cell.length_c   1.000
_cell.angle_alpha   90.00
_cell.angle_beta   90.00
_cell.angle_gamma   90.00
#
_symmetry.space_group_name_H-M   'P 1'
#
loop_
_entity.id
_entity.type
_entity.pdbx_description
1 polymer ?
#
loop_
_entity_poly.entity_id
_entity_poly.type
_entity_poly.pdbx_seq_one_letter_code
_entity_poly.pdbx_strand_id
1 'polypeptide(L)'
;GAHEPLLLRCHPLTIYRHKVLKQPDLVLASFLLHDWFSAADRLRAFDFYDPLTTGDSSLSAPVQCITSAAAGYPETAYGYFRLTCLSDTADVHGNTKDGLHLAAAAGTWLSVVYGFLGLHDRGAVPRFFPRYPKTSGWTSLTAKLLLRGNLVELTLKPDEMIYVLKEGKDAALTHEYTPVTLKKPGDISSHSLVPKLEAVIFDLDGVITDTAEFHYLAWKKIADELGLPFDRELNHRLRGIGRMESLAVIIENARADISGERRAELAARKNGYYREYLETLTPEDLLAGIEDLLEDLKKDGVKTALASASKNAQLVLSKLKAGGLFDTVIDAGRITVGKPDPEIFLKAAELLETPCRNCAGIEDAQAGIDAIRAAGMVSVGIGSRLRDADLVLGGTEELTLPALRKLFS
;
A
#
# COMPACT_ATOMS: atom_id res chain seq x y z
N GLY A 1 38.33 -6.08 -10.50
CA GLY A 1 37.91 -6.04 -9.08
C GLY A 1 36.55 -5.39 -9.02
N ALA A 2 35.71 -5.77 -8.06
CA ALA A 2 34.26 -5.55 -8.08
C ALA A 2 33.76 -4.09 -7.88
N HIS A 3 34.57 -3.06 -8.14
CA HIS A 3 34.21 -1.65 -7.89
C HIS A 3 34.83 -0.69 -8.94
N GLU A 4 34.70 -1.00 -10.23
CA GLU A 4 35.12 -0.07 -11.31
C GLU A 4 33.91 0.29 -12.18
N PRO A 5 33.78 1.56 -12.65
CA PRO A 5 32.62 1.98 -13.46
C PRO A 5 32.44 1.12 -14.72
N LEU A 6 31.27 0.51 -14.86
CA LEU A 6 30.97 -0.45 -15.95
C LEU A 6 31.26 0.11 -17.35
N LEU A 7 30.99 1.40 -17.57
CA LEU A 7 31.24 2.10 -18.85
C LEU A 7 32.72 2.14 -19.27
N LEU A 8 33.66 1.99 -18.33
CA LEU A 8 35.09 2.03 -18.62
C LEU A 8 35.65 0.66 -19.05
N ARG A 9 34.88 -0.43 -18.86
CA ARG A 9 35.38 -1.81 -19.08
C ARG A 9 34.46 -2.71 -19.87
N CYS A 10 33.17 -2.40 -19.93
CA CYS A 10 32.20 -3.13 -20.72
C CYS A 10 31.85 -2.31 -21.96
N HIS A 11 31.87 -2.98 -23.13
CA HIS A 11 31.34 -2.37 -24.35
C HIS A 11 29.90 -1.91 -24.11
N PRO A 12 29.46 -0.72 -24.58
CA PRO A 12 28.11 -0.21 -24.30
C PRO A 12 26.99 -1.19 -24.64
N LEU A 13 27.13 -1.97 -25.71
CA LEU A 13 26.17 -3.04 -26.07
C LEU A 13 26.04 -4.16 -25.03
N THR A 14 27.07 -4.42 -24.22
CA THR A 14 26.98 -5.36 -23.08
C THR A 14 26.17 -4.75 -21.95
N ILE A 15 26.39 -3.45 -21.66
CA ILE A 15 25.68 -2.72 -20.60
C ILE A 15 24.21 -2.53 -20.97
N TYR A 16 23.90 -2.11 -22.21
CA TYR A 16 22.53 -1.86 -22.68
C TYR A 16 21.65 -3.11 -22.79
N ARG A 17 22.24 -4.32 -22.71
CA ARG A 17 21.49 -5.57 -22.58
C ARG A 17 21.00 -5.85 -21.15
N HIS A 18 21.51 -5.11 -20.17
CA HIS A 18 21.14 -5.22 -18.77
C HIS A 18 20.35 -3.98 -18.35
N LYS A 19 19.30 -4.16 -17.55
CA LYS A 19 18.55 -3.05 -16.97
C LYS A 19 19.32 -2.54 -15.75
N VAL A 20 20.20 -1.56 -15.93
CA VAL A 20 21.02 -0.98 -14.86
C VAL A 20 20.85 0.53 -14.87
N LEU A 21 20.54 1.11 -13.70
CA LEU A 21 20.42 2.53 -13.48
C LEU A 21 21.57 3.03 -12.61
N LYS A 22 22.17 4.14 -13.01
CA LYS A 22 23.20 4.81 -12.20
C LYS A 22 22.59 5.66 -11.08
N GLN A 23 21.46 6.31 -11.37
CA GLN A 23 20.83 7.31 -10.50
C GLN A 23 19.32 7.02 -10.36
N PRO A 24 18.70 7.35 -9.21
CA PRO A 24 17.30 7.06 -8.94
C PRO A 24 16.36 8.13 -9.53
N ASP A 25 16.52 8.52 -10.80
CA ASP A 25 15.86 9.71 -11.36
C ASP A 25 14.32 9.63 -11.30
N LEU A 26 13.72 8.47 -11.62
CA LEU A 26 12.27 8.31 -11.54
C LEU A 26 11.76 8.26 -10.09
N VAL A 27 12.54 7.64 -9.21
CA VAL A 27 12.22 7.56 -7.79
C VAL A 27 12.35 8.95 -7.15
N LEU A 28 13.32 9.77 -7.59
CA LEU A 28 13.42 11.18 -7.22
C LEU A 28 12.21 11.98 -7.68
N ALA A 29 11.69 11.73 -8.88
CA ALA A 29 10.47 12.39 -9.36
C ALA A 29 9.27 12.10 -8.45
N SER A 30 9.16 10.86 -7.93
CA SER A 30 8.09 10.47 -7.01
C SER A 30 8.20 11.14 -5.63
N PHE A 31 9.41 11.50 -5.21
CA PHE A 31 9.64 12.37 -4.05
C PHE A 31 9.26 13.83 -4.35
N LEU A 32 9.84 14.44 -5.38
CA LEU A 32 9.66 15.87 -5.67
C LEU A 32 8.22 16.23 -6.09
N LEU A 33 7.52 15.29 -6.73
CA LEU A 33 6.16 15.44 -7.25
C LEU A 33 5.21 14.46 -6.56
N HIS A 34 5.33 14.27 -5.24
CA HIS A 34 4.58 13.22 -4.53
C HIS A 34 3.07 13.22 -4.76
N ASP A 35 2.44 14.39 -4.96
CA ASP A 35 1.00 14.54 -5.25
C ASP A 35 0.57 14.02 -6.63
N TRP A 36 1.52 13.80 -7.56
CA TRP A 36 1.24 13.31 -8.90
C TRP A 36 1.20 11.79 -8.99
N PHE A 37 1.64 11.11 -7.93
CA PHE A 37 1.72 9.66 -7.86
C PHE A 37 0.83 9.18 -6.73
N SER A 38 0.08 8.10 -6.95
CA SER A 38 -0.61 7.42 -5.84
C SER A 38 0.40 6.75 -4.91
N ALA A 39 -0.05 6.33 -3.71
CA ALA A 39 0.79 5.52 -2.83
C ALA A 39 1.26 4.22 -3.52
N ALA A 40 0.37 3.60 -4.32
CA ALA A 40 0.70 2.40 -5.08
C ALA A 40 1.73 2.67 -6.19
N ASP A 41 1.63 3.80 -6.90
CA ASP A 41 2.63 4.19 -7.91
C ASP A 41 4.01 4.38 -7.29
N ARG A 42 4.07 5.04 -6.12
CA ARG A 42 5.34 5.26 -5.42
C ARG A 42 5.96 3.96 -4.94
N LEU A 43 5.15 3.05 -4.40
CA LEU A 43 5.58 1.72 -3.98
C LEU A 43 6.12 0.92 -5.17
N ARG A 44 5.34 0.79 -6.25
CA ARG A 44 5.76 0.10 -7.48
C ARG A 44 7.03 0.69 -8.07
N ALA A 45 7.12 2.02 -8.11
CA ALA A 45 8.30 2.70 -8.62
C ALA A 45 9.52 2.36 -7.75
N PHE A 46 9.40 2.40 -6.43
CA PHE A 46 10.49 2.01 -5.54
C PHE A 46 10.90 0.54 -5.77
N ASP A 47 9.96 -0.40 -5.67
CA ASP A 47 10.23 -1.84 -5.79
C ASP A 47 10.84 -2.23 -7.12
N PHE A 48 10.45 -1.54 -8.20
CA PHE A 48 11.00 -1.82 -9.53
C PHE A 48 12.38 -1.20 -9.74
N TYR A 49 12.59 0.06 -9.32
CA TYR A 49 13.79 0.81 -9.69
C TYR A 49 14.92 0.71 -8.68
N ASP A 50 14.61 0.47 -7.41
CA ASP A 50 15.62 0.36 -6.35
C ASP A 50 16.61 -0.80 -6.60
N PRO A 51 16.18 -2.03 -6.92
CA PRO A 51 17.10 -3.14 -7.22
C PRO A 51 17.92 -2.94 -8.50
N LEU A 52 17.48 -2.05 -9.39
CA LEU A 52 18.17 -1.73 -10.64
C LEU A 52 19.18 -0.59 -10.47
N THR A 53 19.16 0.13 -9.35
CA THR A 53 20.00 1.30 -9.10
C THR A 53 21.32 0.88 -8.44
N THR A 54 22.45 1.14 -9.10
CA THR A 54 23.77 0.66 -8.64
C THR A 54 24.27 1.34 -7.37
N GLY A 55 23.78 2.56 -7.08
CA GLY A 55 24.27 3.36 -5.96
C GLY A 55 25.65 3.98 -6.19
N ASP A 56 26.16 3.99 -7.43
CA ASP A 56 27.47 4.59 -7.77
C ASP A 56 27.51 6.12 -7.60
N SER A 57 26.35 6.75 -7.42
CA SER A 57 26.21 8.16 -7.12
C SER A 57 25.92 8.34 -5.63
N SER A 58 26.71 9.16 -4.95
CA SER A 58 26.49 9.49 -3.52
C SER A 58 25.13 10.14 -3.25
N LEU A 59 24.53 10.76 -4.27
CA LEU A 59 23.17 11.30 -4.20
C LEU A 59 22.06 10.25 -4.32
N SER A 60 22.37 8.99 -4.66
CA SER A 60 21.35 7.95 -4.78
C SER A 60 20.79 7.56 -3.41
N ALA A 61 21.67 7.35 -2.43
CA ALA A 61 21.29 6.95 -1.08
C ALA A 61 20.29 7.88 -0.39
N PRO A 62 20.44 9.22 -0.37
CA PRO A 62 19.46 10.08 0.28
C PRO A 62 18.09 10.05 -0.40
N VAL A 63 18.03 9.93 -1.73
CA VAL A 63 16.76 9.78 -2.46
C VAL A 63 16.10 8.45 -2.11
N GLN A 64 16.85 7.35 -2.19
CA GLN A 64 16.36 6.01 -1.85
C GLN A 64 15.90 5.93 -0.39
N CYS A 65 16.58 6.62 0.53
CA CYS A 65 16.15 6.74 1.93
C CYS A 65 14.75 7.35 2.05
N ILE A 66 14.51 8.48 1.38
CA ILE A 66 13.22 9.20 1.46
C ILE A 66 12.11 8.35 0.85
N THR A 67 12.34 7.78 -0.33
CA THR A 67 11.31 7.04 -1.05
C THR A 67 11.01 5.68 -0.47
N SER A 68 12.00 4.97 0.09
CA SER A 68 11.75 3.72 0.81
C SER A 68 10.95 3.96 2.09
N ALA A 69 11.22 5.04 2.83
CA ALA A 69 10.40 5.42 3.99
C ALA A 69 8.95 5.71 3.57
N ALA A 70 8.76 6.47 2.48
CA ALA A 70 7.44 6.76 1.92
C ALA A 70 6.71 5.52 1.39
N ALA A 71 7.45 4.54 0.88
CA ALA A 71 6.94 3.24 0.42
C ALA A 71 6.60 2.27 1.57
N GLY A 72 6.89 2.63 2.83
CA GLY A 72 6.60 1.78 3.99
C GLY A 72 7.75 0.86 4.41
N TYR A 73 8.97 1.14 3.98
CA TYR A 73 10.19 0.38 4.29
C TYR A 73 11.17 1.18 5.17
N PRO A 74 10.82 1.45 6.44
CA PRO A 74 11.65 2.28 7.33
C PRO A 74 13.04 1.67 7.60
N GLU A 75 13.15 0.34 7.64
CA GLU A 75 14.44 -0.33 7.85
C GLU A 75 15.37 -0.18 6.64
N THR A 76 14.82 -0.33 5.43
CA THR A 76 15.52 -0.06 4.18
C THR A 76 15.97 1.40 4.12
N ALA A 77 15.08 2.34 4.51
CA ALA A 77 15.39 3.75 4.61
C ALA A 77 16.56 4.01 5.56
N TYR A 78 16.58 3.35 6.72
CA TYR A 78 17.68 3.48 7.67
C TYR A 78 19.02 2.96 7.11
N GLY A 79 19.00 1.89 6.32
CA GLY A 79 20.18 1.42 5.58
C GLY A 79 20.75 2.52 4.68
N TYR A 80 19.92 3.12 3.84
CA TYR A 80 20.32 4.23 2.96
C TYR A 80 20.72 5.49 3.70
N PHE A 81 20.06 5.81 4.81
CA PHE A 81 20.45 6.91 5.67
C PHE A 81 21.87 6.75 6.21
N ARG A 82 22.23 5.55 6.68
CA ARG A 82 23.59 5.25 7.14
C ARG A 82 24.63 5.41 6.03
N LEU A 83 24.34 4.94 4.81
CA LEU A 83 25.22 5.14 3.65
C LEU A 83 25.45 6.62 3.36
N THR A 84 24.39 7.43 3.44
CA THR A 84 24.46 8.88 3.24
C THR A 84 25.30 9.56 4.33
N CYS A 85 25.02 9.28 5.60
CA CYS A 85 25.74 9.85 6.74
C CYS A 85 27.23 9.52 6.74
N LEU A 86 27.57 8.31 6.32
CA LEU A 86 28.93 7.78 6.40
C LEU A 86 29.72 7.96 5.10
N SER A 87 29.14 8.59 4.07
CA SER A 87 29.70 8.65 2.71
C SER A 87 31.18 9.05 2.71
N ASP A 88 31.52 10.16 3.36
CA ASP A 88 32.91 10.66 3.44
C ASP A 88 33.68 10.06 4.63
N THR A 89 33.07 9.93 5.81
CA THR A 89 33.78 9.49 7.03
C THR A 89 34.20 8.03 6.99
N ALA A 90 33.47 7.19 6.25
CA ALA A 90 33.79 5.78 6.05
C ALA A 90 34.30 5.49 4.62
N ASP A 91 34.54 6.53 3.83
CA ASP A 91 34.96 6.45 2.42
C ASP A 91 34.17 5.41 1.61
N VAL A 92 32.83 5.48 1.70
CA VAL A 92 31.90 4.47 1.15
C VAL A 92 32.12 4.27 -0.36
N HIS A 93 32.54 5.31 -1.06
CA HIS A 93 32.79 5.30 -2.51
C HIS A 93 34.28 5.17 -2.87
N GLY A 94 35.21 5.13 -1.90
CA GLY A 94 36.65 4.97 -2.14
C GLY A 94 37.35 6.18 -2.79
N ASN A 95 36.71 7.34 -2.78
CA ASN A 95 37.12 8.54 -3.51
C ASN A 95 37.04 9.82 -2.65
N THR A 96 36.89 9.71 -1.32
CA THR A 96 36.83 10.88 -0.42
C THR A 96 38.08 11.76 -0.52
N LYS A 97 39.24 11.15 -0.82
CA LYS A 97 40.49 11.87 -1.07
C LYS A 97 40.41 12.85 -2.26
N ASP A 98 39.50 12.62 -3.20
CA ASP A 98 39.32 13.43 -4.40
C ASP A 98 38.34 14.60 -4.15
N GLY A 99 37.63 14.59 -3.02
CA GLY A 99 36.73 15.65 -2.57
C GLY A 99 35.63 15.13 -1.65
N LEU A 100 35.07 16.03 -0.83
CA LEU A 100 33.93 15.71 0.03
C LEU A 100 32.62 15.73 -0.75
N HIS A 101 31.71 14.81 -0.45
CA HIS A 101 30.39 14.71 -1.09
C HIS A 101 29.38 15.65 -0.43
N LEU A 102 29.62 16.97 -0.48
CA LEU A 102 28.81 17.98 0.22
C LEU A 102 27.30 17.92 -0.11
N ALA A 103 26.95 17.57 -1.35
CA ALA A 103 25.55 17.41 -1.74
C ALA A 103 24.90 16.18 -1.09
N ALA A 104 25.64 15.07 -0.92
CA ALA A 104 25.18 13.92 -0.17
C ALA A 104 25.09 14.23 1.33
N ALA A 105 26.04 15.00 1.87
CA ALA A 105 25.97 15.49 3.25
C ALA A 105 24.71 16.35 3.50
N ALA A 106 24.31 17.19 2.55
CA ALA A 106 23.01 17.87 2.61
C ALA A 106 21.83 16.89 2.50
N GLY A 107 21.98 15.83 1.71
CA GLY A 107 21.05 14.71 1.62
C GLY A 107 20.74 14.04 2.97
N THR A 108 21.71 13.99 3.90
CA THR A 108 21.48 13.50 5.28
C THR A 108 20.34 14.26 5.97
N TRP A 109 20.31 15.58 5.83
CA TRP A 109 19.24 16.40 6.40
C TRP A 109 17.90 16.15 5.71
N LEU A 110 17.91 16.00 4.39
CA LEU A 110 16.68 15.68 3.63
C LEU A 110 16.11 14.33 4.04
N SER A 111 16.94 13.31 4.24
CA SER A 111 16.53 11.99 4.75
C SER A 111 15.86 12.07 6.11
N VAL A 112 16.34 12.95 7.00
CA VAL A 112 15.69 13.19 8.30
C VAL A 112 14.30 13.81 8.11
N VAL A 113 14.21 14.89 7.35
CA VAL A 113 12.98 15.70 7.24
C VAL A 113 11.91 15.03 6.38
N TYR A 114 12.28 14.55 5.19
CA TYR A 114 11.34 13.97 4.23
C TYR A 114 11.21 12.46 4.38
N GLY A 115 12.24 11.77 4.90
CA GLY A 115 12.19 10.33 5.14
C GLY A 115 11.55 9.98 6.49
N PHE A 116 12.25 10.25 7.60
CA PHE A 116 11.80 9.77 8.91
C PHE A 116 10.71 10.63 9.55
N LEU A 117 10.80 11.97 9.47
CA LEU A 117 9.72 12.85 9.91
C LEU A 117 8.54 12.85 8.91
N GLY A 118 8.80 12.44 7.66
CA GLY A 118 7.79 12.25 6.63
C GLY A 118 7.10 13.53 6.20
N LEU A 119 7.82 14.64 6.09
CA LEU A 119 7.26 15.93 5.68
C LEU A 119 6.72 15.88 4.23
N HIS A 120 5.49 16.33 4.06
CA HIS A 120 4.85 16.66 2.79
C HIS A 120 4.47 18.15 2.81
N ASP A 121 5.10 18.96 1.95
CA ASP A 121 5.09 20.43 2.03
C ASP A 121 4.44 21.15 0.84
N ARG A 122 3.90 20.41 -0.14
CA ARG A 122 3.26 20.99 -1.34
C ARG A 122 1.84 21.55 -1.11
N GLY A 123 1.21 21.21 0.02
CA GLY A 123 -0.13 21.68 0.39
C GLY A 123 -0.16 23.02 1.13
N ALA A 124 -1.36 23.54 1.38
CA ALA A 124 -1.58 24.75 2.18
C ALA A 124 -1.17 24.59 3.66
N VAL A 125 -1.14 23.35 4.16
CA VAL A 125 -0.75 22.98 5.53
C VAL A 125 0.28 21.85 5.42
N PRO A 126 1.46 21.96 6.07
CA PRO A 126 2.46 20.90 6.05
C PRO A 126 1.92 19.65 6.75
N ARG A 127 2.12 18.49 6.14
CA ARG A 127 1.67 17.20 6.67
C ARG A 127 2.87 16.31 6.99
N PHE A 128 2.76 15.50 8.03
CA PHE A 128 3.84 14.63 8.49
C PHE A 128 3.36 13.18 8.56
N PHE A 129 4.07 12.27 7.90
CA PHE A 129 3.86 10.81 7.98
C PHE A 129 5.08 10.14 8.59
N PRO A 130 5.27 10.21 9.93
CA PRO A 130 6.48 9.74 10.56
C PRO A 130 6.71 8.24 10.34
N ARG A 131 7.98 7.86 10.19
CA ARG A 131 8.44 6.48 9.98
C ARG A 131 9.64 6.22 10.89
N TYR A 132 9.40 5.49 11.97
CA TYR A 132 10.46 5.11 12.89
C TYR A 132 11.13 3.79 12.46
N PRO A 133 12.45 3.77 12.19
CA PRO A 133 13.18 2.53 11.92
C PRO A 133 13.48 1.78 13.22
N LYS A 134 12.83 0.63 13.43
CA LYS A 134 12.94 -0.19 14.65
C LYS A 134 14.36 -0.70 14.86
N THR A 135 15.10 -1.02 13.79
CA THR A 135 16.47 -1.53 13.89
C THR A 135 17.52 -0.44 14.15
N SER A 136 17.12 0.84 14.19
CA SER A 136 18.06 1.95 14.35
C SER A 136 18.70 2.04 15.73
N GLY A 137 18.04 1.53 16.76
CA GLY A 137 18.46 1.72 18.14
C GLY A 137 18.37 3.18 18.64
N TRP A 138 17.68 4.06 17.91
CA TRP A 138 17.48 5.44 18.35
C TRP A 138 16.64 5.49 19.63
N THR A 139 16.89 6.47 20.49
CA THR A 139 15.95 6.79 21.58
C THR A 139 14.91 7.80 21.10
N SER A 140 15.36 8.75 20.30
CA SER A 140 14.54 9.72 19.58
C SER A 140 15.34 10.38 18.46
N LEU A 141 14.63 10.97 17.51
CA LEU A 141 15.15 11.90 16.52
C LEU A 141 14.46 13.25 16.74
N THR A 142 15.23 14.32 16.94
CA THR A 142 14.69 15.68 17.13
C THR A 142 15.22 16.64 16.08
N ALA A 143 14.31 17.42 15.49
CA ALA A 143 14.63 18.47 14.52
C ALA A 143 13.81 19.72 14.79
N LYS A 144 14.31 20.89 14.35
CA LYS A 144 13.54 22.14 14.36
C LYS A 144 13.33 22.62 12.94
N LEU A 145 12.07 22.88 12.58
CA LEU A 145 11.68 23.34 11.25
C LEU A 145 10.97 24.68 11.36
N LEU A 146 11.33 25.61 10.47
CA LEU A 146 10.60 26.86 10.30
C LEU A 146 9.44 26.62 9.32
N LEU A 147 8.26 26.32 9.86
CA LEU A 147 7.05 26.01 9.11
C LEU A 147 6.21 27.28 8.95
N ARG A 148 6.22 27.87 7.75
CA ARG A 148 5.40 29.07 7.43
C ARG A 148 5.58 30.20 8.45
N GLY A 149 6.82 30.43 8.89
CA GLY A 149 7.17 31.47 9.89
C GLY A 149 7.03 31.05 11.35
N ASN A 150 6.62 29.80 11.64
CA ASN A 150 6.59 29.24 12.99
C ASN A 150 7.73 28.25 13.18
N LEU A 151 8.55 28.44 14.22
CA LEU A 151 9.61 27.49 14.57
C LEU A 151 9.00 26.36 15.39
N VAL A 152 8.90 25.18 14.80
CA VAL A 152 8.36 23.99 15.46
C VAL A 152 9.48 22.99 15.69
N GLU A 153 9.58 22.49 16.92
CA GLU A 153 10.45 21.36 17.29
C GLU A 153 9.64 20.07 17.16
N LEU A 154 10.21 19.11 16.43
CA LEU A 154 9.62 17.84 16.10
C LEU A 154 10.47 16.75 16.75
N THR A 155 9.86 15.88 17.54
CA THR A 155 10.55 14.74 18.16
C THR A 155 9.84 13.46 17.79
N LEU A 156 10.53 12.61 17.04
CA LEU A 156 10.11 11.27 16.68
C LEU A 156 10.73 10.25 17.65
N LYS A 157 9.88 9.45 18.28
CA LYS A 157 10.24 8.32 19.17
C LYS A 157 9.75 7.00 18.54
N PRO A 158 10.12 5.83 19.12
CA PRO A 158 9.61 4.54 18.64
C PRO A 158 8.08 4.44 18.56
N ASP A 159 7.38 5.10 19.48
CA ASP A 159 5.95 4.93 19.75
C ASP A 159 5.17 6.25 19.68
N GLU A 160 5.83 7.38 19.39
CA GLU A 160 5.23 8.71 19.57
C GLU A 160 5.87 9.75 18.63
N MET A 161 5.04 10.68 18.16
CA MET A 161 5.46 11.89 17.45
C MET A 161 5.00 13.13 18.22
N ILE A 162 5.95 14.00 18.56
CA ILE A 162 5.70 15.20 19.36
C ILE A 162 6.02 16.45 18.54
N TYR A 163 5.13 17.45 18.62
CA TYR A 163 5.31 18.78 18.06
C TYR A 163 5.29 19.83 19.17
N VAL A 164 6.29 20.71 19.20
CA VAL A 164 6.37 21.81 20.18
C VAL A 164 6.59 23.13 19.44
N LEU A 165 5.69 24.09 19.64
CA LEU A 165 5.88 25.43 19.08
C LEU A 165 6.95 26.16 19.89
N LYS A 166 8.06 26.54 19.27
CA LYS A 166 9.17 27.27 19.92
C LYS A 166 9.03 28.78 19.73
N GLU A 167 8.68 29.21 18.51
CA GLU A 167 8.52 30.61 18.15
C GLU A 167 7.40 30.77 17.10
N GLY A 168 6.70 31.90 17.13
CA GLY A 168 5.58 32.18 16.23
C GLY A 168 4.22 32.13 16.94
N LYS A 169 3.15 32.13 16.15
CA LYS A 169 1.75 32.11 16.60
C LYS A 169 0.90 31.32 15.60
N ASP A 170 -0.04 30.53 16.11
CA ASP A 170 -1.00 29.76 15.31
C ASP A 170 -0.34 28.88 14.23
N ALA A 171 0.60 28.02 14.63
CA ALA A 171 1.19 27.03 13.75
C ALA A 171 0.16 25.93 13.44
N ALA A 172 -0.24 25.84 12.17
CA ALA A 172 -1.10 24.79 11.64
C ALA A 172 -0.26 23.74 10.90
N LEU A 173 -0.44 22.47 11.26
CA LEU A 173 0.15 21.32 10.59
C LEU A 173 -0.83 20.13 10.61
N THR A 174 -0.49 19.03 9.94
CA THR A 174 -1.27 17.80 10.00
C THR A 174 -0.35 16.64 10.37
N HIS A 175 -0.68 15.92 11.44
CA HIS A 175 -0.06 14.64 11.78
C HIS A 175 -0.85 13.53 11.07
N GLU A 176 -0.28 12.96 10.02
CA GLU A 176 -0.94 12.00 9.14
C GLU A 176 -2.27 12.54 8.60
N TYR A 177 -3.39 12.12 9.18
CA TYR A 177 -4.72 12.60 8.83
C TYR A 177 -5.36 13.48 9.92
N THR A 178 -4.66 13.71 11.04
CA THR A 178 -5.14 14.50 12.17
C THR A 178 -4.62 15.95 12.10
N PRO A 179 -5.50 16.96 12.00
CA PRO A 179 -5.09 18.37 12.09
C PRO A 179 -4.50 18.71 13.46
N VAL A 180 -3.44 19.51 13.48
CA VAL A 180 -2.76 19.99 14.68
C VAL A 180 -2.65 21.51 14.62
N THR A 181 -3.01 22.16 15.73
CA THR A 181 -2.89 23.61 15.89
C THR A 181 -2.15 23.93 17.18
N LEU A 182 -1.02 24.61 17.07
CA LEU A 182 -0.24 25.12 18.21
C LEU A 182 -0.35 26.64 18.22
N LYS A 183 -0.94 27.22 19.25
CA LYS A 183 -1.36 28.63 19.25
C LYS A 183 -0.25 29.56 19.74
N LYS A 184 0.54 29.12 20.72
CA LYS A 184 1.60 29.92 21.35
C LYS A 184 2.87 29.12 21.65
N PRO A 185 4.04 29.78 21.79
CA PRO A 185 5.26 29.13 22.22
C PRO A 185 5.07 28.31 23.50
N GLY A 186 5.59 27.10 23.50
CA GLY A 186 5.42 26.11 24.56
C GLY A 186 4.21 25.19 24.40
N ASP A 187 3.30 25.45 23.46
CA ASP A 187 2.23 24.50 23.14
C ASP A 187 2.82 23.19 22.59
N ILE A 188 2.26 22.07 23.04
CA ILE A 188 2.70 20.72 22.71
C ILE A 188 1.51 19.95 22.14
N SER A 189 1.74 19.21 21.05
CA SER A 189 0.83 18.17 20.57
C SER A 189 1.60 16.85 20.48
N SER A 190 1.01 15.77 20.99
CA SER A 190 1.60 14.44 20.94
C SER A 190 0.66 13.43 20.31
N HIS A 191 1.21 12.53 19.51
CA HIS A 191 0.47 11.54 18.74
C HIS A 191 1.14 10.18 18.84
N SER A 192 0.38 9.17 19.25
CA SER A 192 0.86 7.79 19.32
C SER A 192 1.10 7.22 17.92
N LEU A 193 2.22 6.53 17.76
CA LEU A 193 2.57 5.73 16.58
C LEU A 193 2.34 4.23 16.81
N VAL A 194 1.98 3.83 18.03
CA VAL A 194 1.61 2.45 18.34
C VAL A 194 0.40 2.07 17.48
N PRO A 195 0.49 1.01 16.66
CA PRO A 195 -0.64 0.51 15.90
C PRO A 195 -1.86 0.28 16.77
N LYS A 196 -3.03 0.70 16.30
CA LYS A 196 -4.32 0.39 16.91
C LYS A 196 -5.35 0.20 15.81
N LEU A 197 -6.34 -0.66 16.05
CA LEU A 197 -7.40 -0.90 15.08
C LEU A 197 -8.27 0.37 14.91
N GLU A 198 -8.17 1.04 13.77
CA GLU A 198 -9.00 2.20 13.40
C GLU A 198 -9.83 1.95 12.15
N ALA A 199 -9.45 0.97 11.32
CA ALA A 199 -10.21 0.60 10.13
C ALA A 199 -10.15 -0.90 9.82
N VAL A 200 -11.23 -1.43 9.23
CA VAL A 200 -11.29 -2.77 8.64
C VAL A 200 -11.69 -2.65 7.17
N ILE A 201 -10.91 -3.28 6.30
CA ILE A 201 -11.08 -3.23 4.85
C ILE A 201 -11.37 -4.65 4.38
N PHE A 202 -12.58 -4.86 3.88
CA PHE A 202 -13.09 -6.18 3.52
C PHE A 202 -12.97 -6.41 2.02
N ASP A 203 -12.56 -7.60 1.58
CA ASP A 203 -12.98 -8.10 0.28
C ASP A 203 -14.48 -8.41 0.26
N LEU A 204 -15.04 -8.67 -0.92
CA LEU A 204 -16.44 -9.03 -1.06
C LEU A 204 -16.64 -10.55 -1.11
N ASP A 205 -15.91 -11.22 -2.00
CA ASP A 205 -16.16 -12.61 -2.36
C ASP A 205 -15.51 -13.53 -1.33
N GLY A 206 -16.28 -14.43 -0.73
CA GLY A 206 -15.78 -15.32 0.32
C GLY A 206 -15.58 -14.66 1.69
N VAL A 207 -15.84 -13.34 1.80
CA VAL A 207 -15.78 -12.59 3.06
C VAL A 207 -17.15 -12.02 3.45
N ILE A 208 -17.79 -11.24 2.57
CA ILE A 208 -19.11 -10.67 2.85
C ILE A 208 -20.22 -11.63 2.38
N THR A 209 -20.02 -12.26 1.23
CA THR A 209 -20.96 -13.20 0.62
C THR A 209 -20.20 -14.19 -0.26
N ASP A 210 -20.75 -15.37 -0.51
CA ASP A 210 -20.16 -16.32 -1.46
C ASP A 210 -20.69 -16.09 -2.88
N THR A 211 -20.05 -15.18 -3.65
CA THR A 211 -20.32 -15.07 -5.09
C THR A 211 -19.29 -15.78 -5.97
N ALA A 212 -18.36 -16.53 -5.37
CA ALA A 212 -17.31 -17.24 -6.10
C ALA A 212 -17.91 -18.30 -7.03
N GLU A 213 -19.00 -18.95 -6.62
CA GLU A 213 -19.73 -19.90 -7.47
C GLU A 213 -20.38 -19.23 -8.69
N PHE A 214 -20.95 -18.03 -8.54
CA PHE A 214 -21.51 -17.28 -9.68
C PHE A 214 -20.43 -16.87 -10.67
N HIS A 215 -19.22 -16.55 -10.19
CA HIS A 215 -18.07 -16.31 -11.04
C HIS A 215 -17.68 -17.57 -11.83
N TYR A 216 -17.61 -18.72 -11.16
CA TYR A 216 -17.32 -20.01 -11.78
C TYR A 216 -18.35 -20.35 -12.87
N LEU A 217 -19.64 -20.30 -12.56
CA LEU A 217 -20.71 -20.64 -13.51
C LEU A 217 -20.70 -19.72 -14.74
N ALA A 218 -20.51 -18.42 -14.53
CA ALA A 218 -20.44 -17.46 -15.64
C ALA A 218 -19.21 -17.67 -16.53
N TRP A 219 -18.05 -17.99 -15.96
CA TRP A 219 -16.86 -18.35 -16.74
C TRP A 219 -16.99 -19.70 -17.44
N LYS A 220 -17.58 -20.68 -16.76
CA LYS A 220 -17.84 -22.02 -17.30
C LYS A 220 -18.73 -21.94 -18.54
N LYS A 221 -19.79 -21.14 -18.50
CA LYS A 221 -20.67 -20.90 -19.65
C LYS A 221 -19.91 -20.32 -20.86
N ILE A 222 -19.04 -19.33 -20.64
CA ILE A 222 -18.20 -18.77 -21.71
C ILE A 222 -17.19 -19.80 -22.25
N ALA A 223 -16.57 -20.58 -21.36
CA ALA A 223 -15.62 -21.61 -21.76
C ALA A 223 -16.31 -22.70 -22.59
N ASP A 224 -17.48 -23.16 -22.18
CA ASP A 224 -18.25 -24.20 -22.89
C ASP A 224 -18.73 -23.71 -24.27
N GLU A 225 -19.18 -22.46 -24.39
CA GLU A 225 -19.53 -21.85 -25.68
C GLU A 225 -18.37 -21.79 -26.67
N LEU A 226 -17.15 -21.65 -26.16
CA LEU A 226 -15.92 -21.55 -26.96
C LEU A 226 -15.21 -22.91 -27.11
N GLY A 227 -15.70 -23.96 -26.44
CA GLY A 227 -15.04 -25.27 -26.38
C GLY A 227 -13.69 -25.25 -25.64
N LEU A 228 -13.50 -24.33 -24.69
CA LEU A 228 -12.27 -24.20 -23.91
C LEU A 228 -12.33 -25.05 -22.63
N PRO A 229 -11.23 -25.72 -22.23
CA PRO A 229 -11.16 -26.43 -20.96
C PRO A 229 -11.19 -25.45 -19.79
N PHE A 230 -12.22 -25.57 -18.94
CA PHE A 230 -12.35 -24.81 -17.71
C PHE A 230 -12.98 -25.68 -16.62
N ASP A 231 -12.24 -25.88 -15.53
CA ASP A 231 -12.60 -26.68 -14.37
C ASP A 231 -12.43 -25.88 -13.06
N ARG A 232 -12.76 -26.50 -11.92
CA ARG A 232 -12.68 -25.86 -10.61
C ARG A 232 -11.23 -25.57 -10.19
N GLU A 233 -10.28 -26.42 -10.57
CA GLU A 233 -8.85 -26.22 -10.31
C GLU A 233 -8.34 -24.93 -10.98
N LEU A 234 -8.70 -24.71 -12.24
CA LEU A 234 -8.39 -23.46 -12.92
C LEU A 234 -9.13 -22.28 -12.29
N ASN A 235 -10.40 -22.44 -11.90
CA ASN A 235 -11.16 -21.38 -11.22
C ASN A 235 -10.54 -20.93 -9.90
N HIS A 236 -9.90 -21.83 -9.14
CA HIS A 236 -9.18 -21.45 -7.92
C HIS A 236 -8.06 -20.42 -8.19
N ARG A 237 -7.43 -20.46 -9.37
CA ARG A 237 -6.42 -19.48 -9.79
C ARG A 237 -7.00 -18.11 -10.16
N LEU A 238 -8.33 -18.01 -10.28
CA LEU A 238 -9.04 -16.78 -10.67
C LEU A 238 -9.63 -16.04 -9.47
N ARG A 239 -9.55 -16.60 -8.25
CA ARG A 239 -10.07 -15.95 -7.04
C ARG A 239 -9.27 -14.69 -6.73
N GLY A 240 -9.98 -13.60 -6.43
CA GLY A 240 -9.38 -12.31 -6.07
C GLY A 240 -8.77 -11.50 -7.22
N ILE A 241 -8.74 -12.00 -8.47
CA ILE A 241 -8.19 -11.26 -9.62
C ILE A 241 -9.28 -10.63 -10.51
N GLY A 242 -8.91 -9.64 -11.30
CA GLY A 242 -9.82 -8.87 -12.14
C GLY A 242 -10.45 -9.67 -13.28
N ARG A 243 -11.54 -9.15 -13.86
CA ARG A 243 -12.28 -9.83 -14.95
C ARG A 243 -11.43 -10.05 -16.21
N MET A 244 -10.64 -9.06 -16.60
CA MET A 244 -9.80 -9.16 -17.81
C MET A 244 -8.60 -10.09 -17.59
N GLU A 245 -8.01 -10.06 -16.39
CA GLU A 245 -6.95 -10.98 -15.97
C GLU A 245 -7.47 -12.41 -15.92
N SER A 246 -8.66 -12.63 -15.35
CA SER A 246 -9.34 -13.93 -15.34
C SER A 246 -9.50 -14.49 -16.76
N LEU A 247 -9.97 -13.66 -17.69
CA LEU A 247 -10.12 -14.05 -19.10
C LEU A 247 -8.77 -14.39 -19.73
N ALA A 248 -7.72 -13.62 -19.46
CA ALA A 248 -6.38 -13.88 -19.97
C ALA A 248 -5.86 -15.25 -19.50
N VAL A 249 -6.01 -15.57 -18.21
CA VAL A 249 -5.61 -16.88 -17.66
C VAL A 249 -6.36 -18.04 -18.33
N ILE A 250 -7.67 -17.91 -18.57
CA ILE A 250 -8.47 -18.93 -19.26
C ILE A 250 -7.99 -19.14 -20.70
N ILE A 251 -7.77 -18.05 -21.44
CA ILE A 251 -7.30 -18.08 -22.83
C ILE A 251 -5.89 -18.70 -22.92
N GLU A 252 -4.99 -18.28 -22.04
CA GLU A 252 -3.61 -18.79 -21.97
C GLU A 252 -3.57 -20.28 -21.63
N ASN A 253 -4.38 -20.73 -20.66
CA ASN A 253 -4.48 -22.14 -20.29
C ASN A 253 -4.95 -23.00 -21.47
N ALA A 254 -5.91 -22.49 -22.24
CA ALA A 254 -6.43 -23.18 -23.43
C ALA A 254 -5.56 -22.99 -24.68
N ARG A 255 -4.50 -22.16 -24.61
CA ARG A 255 -3.67 -21.73 -25.77
C ARG A 255 -4.52 -21.21 -26.93
N ALA A 256 -5.61 -20.52 -26.63
CA ALA A 256 -6.54 -20.02 -27.63
C ALA A 256 -6.02 -18.69 -28.22
N ASP A 257 -6.17 -18.50 -29.53
CA ASP A 257 -5.85 -17.23 -30.19
C ASP A 257 -7.07 -16.30 -30.20
N ILE A 258 -7.29 -15.63 -29.07
CA ILE A 258 -8.36 -14.65 -28.90
C ILE A 258 -7.71 -13.34 -28.52
N SER A 259 -7.94 -12.27 -29.28
CA SER A 259 -7.31 -10.97 -29.08
C SER A 259 -8.27 -9.79 -29.29
N GLY A 260 -7.84 -8.60 -28.89
CA GLY A 260 -8.53 -7.34 -29.19
C GLY A 260 -9.98 -7.28 -28.72
N GLU A 261 -10.86 -6.80 -29.61
CA GLU A 261 -12.29 -6.56 -29.35
C GLU A 261 -13.04 -7.81 -28.89
N ARG A 262 -12.66 -8.99 -29.37
CA ARG A 262 -13.31 -10.25 -28.97
C ARG A 262 -13.13 -10.54 -27.49
N ARG A 263 -12.00 -10.19 -26.88
CA ARG A 263 -11.80 -10.32 -25.42
C ARG A 263 -12.76 -9.42 -24.65
N ALA A 264 -12.93 -8.18 -25.09
CA ALA A 264 -13.83 -7.22 -24.46
C ALA A 264 -15.29 -7.69 -24.55
N GLU A 265 -15.70 -8.21 -25.71
CA GLU A 265 -17.03 -8.80 -25.91
C GLU A 265 -17.28 -9.99 -24.97
N LEU A 266 -16.35 -10.95 -24.89
CA LEU A 266 -16.47 -12.12 -24.02
C LEU A 266 -16.55 -11.71 -22.54
N ALA A 267 -15.72 -10.75 -22.11
CA ALA A 267 -15.76 -10.22 -20.76
C ALA A 267 -17.10 -9.51 -20.46
N ALA A 268 -17.69 -8.81 -21.43
CA ALA A 268 -19.00 -8.19 -21.29
C ALA A 268 -20.12 -9.24 -21.19
N ARG A 269 -20.08 -10.27 -22.06
CA ARG A 269 -21.05 -11.39 -22.04
C ARG A 269 -20.99 -12.19 -20.74
N LYS A 270 -19.78 -12.53 -20.27
CA LYS A 270 -19.58 -13.15 -18.94
C LYS A 270 -20.25 -12.33 -17.84
N ASN A 271 -20.06 -11.01 -17.89
CA ASN A 271 -20.63 -10.12 -16.89
C ASN A 271 -22.17 -10.08 -16.95
N GLY A 272 -22.76 -10.23 -18.14
CA GLY A 272 -24.20 -10.44 -18.29
C GLY A 272 -24.69 -11.66 -17.51
N TYR A 273 -24.09 -12.83 -17.77
CA TYR A 273 -24.42 -14.06 -17.04
C TYR A 273 -24.21 -13.95 -15.53
N TYR A 274 -23.11 -13.33 -15.11
CA TYR A 274 -22.86 -13.09 -13.69
C TYR A 274 -23.96 -12.23 -13.06
N ARG A 275 -24.40 -11.15 -13.72
CA ARG A 275 -25.49 -10.30 -13.23
C ARG A 275 -26.82 -11.04 -13.15
N GLU A 276 -27.11 -11.94 -14.10
CA GLU A 276 -28.29 -12.81 -14.03
C GLU A 276 -28.26 -13.68 -12.76
N TYR A 277 -27.11 -14.24 -12.38
CA TYR A 277 -26.97 -14.98 -11.13
C TYR A 277 -27.12 -14.08 -9.90
N LEU A 278 -26.63 -12.84 -9.94
CA LEU A 278 -26.80 -11.88 -8.82
C LEU A 278 -28.26 -11.51 -8.56
N GLU A 279 -29.18 -11.73 -9.49
CA GLU A 279 -30.61 -11.48 -9.24
C GLU A 279 -31.21 -12.43 -8.20
N THR A 280 -30.58 -13.59 -7.95
CA THR A 280 -31.02 -14.54 -6.93
C THR A 280 -30.49 -14.21 -5.53
N LEU A 281 -29.61 -13.20 -5.38
CA LEU A 281 -29.09 -12.81 -4.07
C LEU A 281 -30.15 -12.16 -3.21
N THR A 282 -30.10 -12.55 -1.95
CA THR A 282 -30.98 -12.12 -0.86
C THR A 282 -30.13 -11.68 0.35
N PRO A 283 -30.69 -10.89 1.28
CA PRO A 283 -29.98 -10.53 2.52
C PRO A 283 -29.46 -11.73 3.32
N GLU A 284 -30.12 -12.89 3.21
CA GLU A 284 -29.73 -14.15 3.85
C GLU A 284 -28.42 -14.75 3.31
N ASP A 285 -27.92 -14.24 2.17
CA ASP A 285 -26.64 -14.65 1.57
C ASP A 285 -25.43 -13.88 2.15
N LEU A 286 -25.64 -13.04 3.18
CA LEU A 286 -24.55 -12.55 4.02
C LEU A 286 -23.91 -13.71 4.77
N LEU A 287 -22.58 -13.79 4.73
CA LEU A 287 -21.86 -14.83 5.47
C LEU A 287 -22.03 -14.64 6.99
N ALA A 288 -22.00 -15.77 7.71
CA ALA A 288 -22.26 -15.80 9.15
C ALA A 288 -21.31 -14.87 9.93
N GLY A 289 -21.87 -14.11 10.87
CA GLY A 289 -21.12 -13.19 11.74
C GLY A 289 -20.77 -11.83 11.12
N ILE A 290 -20.92 -11.64 9.80
CA ILE A 290 -20.53 -10.39 9.13
C ILE A 290 -21.40 -9.20 9.54
N GLU A 291 -22.72 -9.39 9.64
CA GLU A 291 -23.63 -8.31 10.06
C GLU A 291 -23.31 -7.85 11.49
N ASP A 292 -23.18 -8.80 12.43
CA ASP A 292 -22.82 -8.52 13.83
C ASP A 292 -21.47 -7.79 13.93
N LEU A 293 -20.46 -8.25 13.18
CA LEU A 293 -19.14 -7.63 13.15
C LEU A 293 -19.21 -6.18 12.65
N LEU A 294 -19.91 -5.92 11.53
CA LEU A 294 -20.01 -4.59 10.95
C LEU A 294 -20.74 -3.63 11.91
N GLU A 295 -21.78 -4.12 12.61
CA GLU A 295 -22.43 -3.34 13.65
C GLU A 295 -21.50 -3.02 14.83
N ASP A 296 -20.73 -4.01 15.31
CA ASP A 296 -19.80 -3.83 16.42
C ASP A 296 -18.68 -2.86 16.07
N LEU A 297 -18.13 -2.95 14.86
CA LEU A 297 -17.13 -2.01 14.34
C LEU A 297 -17.68 -0.58 14.32
N LYS A 298 -18.92 -0.41 13.83
CA LYS A 298 -19.59 0.90 13.78
C LYS A 298 -19.86 1.47 15.16
N LYS A 299 -20.32 0.65 16.12
CA LYS A 299 -20.55 1.05 17.52
C LYS A 299 -19.26 1.49 18.20
N ASP A 300 -18.13 0.89 17.82
CA ASP A 300 -16.80 1.18 18.36
C ASP A 300 -16.08 2.35 17.64
N GLY A 301 -16.64 2.83 16.53
CA GLY A 301 -16.06 3.91 15.73
C GLY A 301 -14.89 3.46 14.84
N VAL A 302 -14.76 2.14 14.61
CA VAL A 302 -13.82 1.59 13.63
C VAL A 302 -14.41 1.74 12.24
N LYS A 303 -13.66 2.40 11.35
CA LYS A 303 -14.10 2.66 9.98
C LYS A 303 -14.11 1.38 9.15
N THR A 304 -14.97 1.34 8.14
CA THR A 304 -15.15 0.16 7.29
C THR A 304 -15.09 0.52 5.81
N ALA A 305 -14.36 -0.29 5.04
CA ALA A 305 -14.32 -0.15 3.59
C ALA A 305 -14.53 -1.49 2.89
N LEU A 306 -15.13 -1.47 1.70
CA LEU A 306 -15.15 -2.63 0.80
C LEU A 306 -14.12 -2.43 -0.33
N ALA A 307 -13.14 -3.33 -0.41
CA ALA A 307 -12.03 -3.35 -1.39
C ALA A 307 -12.13 -4.58 -2.32
N SER A 308 -13.14 -4.58 -3.19
CA SER A 308 -13.37 -5.65 -4.17
C SER A 308 -12.87 -5.30 -5.57
N ALA A 309 -12.29 -6.29 -6.26
CA ALA A 309 -11.96 -6.17 -7.69
C ALA A 309 -13.20 -6.19 -8.62
N SER A 310 -14.38 -6.48 -8.07
CA SER A 310 -15.63 -6.57 -8.83
C SER A 310 -16.25 -5.19 -9.08
N LYS A 311 -16.42 -4.84 -10.36
CA LYS A 311 -17.22 -3.67 -10.78
C LYS A 311 -18.72 -3.79 -10.42
N ASN A 312 -19.16 -4.92 -9.89
CA ASN A 312 -20.55 -5.13 -9.45
C ASN A 312 -20.68 -5.09 -7.92
N ALA A 313 -19.64 -4.74 -7.16
CA ALA A 313 -19.67 -4.72 -5.70
C ALA A 313 -20.85 -3.91 -5.13
N GLN A 314 -21.12 -2.73 -5.70
CA GLN A 314 -22.28 -1.90 -5.31
C GLN A 314 -23.63 -2.61 -5.54
N LEU A 315 -23.76 -3.34 -6.65
CA LEU A 315 -24.97 -4.11 -6.94
C LEU A 315 -25.14 -5.24 -5.91
N VAL A 316 -24.07 -5.96 -5.60
CA VAL A 316 -24.08 -7.02 -4.58
C VAL A 316 -24.51 -6.46 -3.21
N LEU A 317 -23.86 -5.38 -2.75
CA LEU A 317 -24.22 -4.73 -1.49
C LEU A 317 -25.68 -4.25 -1.46
N SER A 318 -26.22 -3.78 -2.59
CA SER A 318 -27.63 -3.37 -2.67
C SER A 318 -28.60 -4.54 -2.52
N LYS A 319 -28.28 -5.70 -3.10
CA LYS A 319 -29.08 -6.93 -2.98
C LYS A 319 -29.05 -7.49 -1.57
N LEU A 320 -27.86 -7.47 -0.95
CA LEU A 320 -27.65 -7.88 0.45
C LEU A 320 -28.20 -6.87 1.47
N LYS A 321 -28.62 -5.67 1.04
CA LYS A 321 -28.98 -4.52 1.91
C LYS A 321 -27.87 -4.10 2.90
N ALA A 322 -26.62 -4.41 2.58
CA ALA A 322 -25.44 -4.14 3.41
C ALA A 322 -24.72 -2.82 3.07
N GLY A 323 -25.16 -2.09 2.04
CA GLY A 323 -24.45 -0.87 1.58
C GLY A 323 -24.30 0.22 2.65
N GLY A 324 -25.25 0.33 3.60
CA GLY A 324 -25.21 1.32 4.69
C GLY A 324 -24.30 0.93 5.87
N LEU A 325 -23.64 -0.23 5.80
CA LEU A 325 -22.72 -0.73 6.81
C LEU A 325 -21.27 -0.33 6.54
N PHE A 326 -20.95 0.17 5.33
CA PHE A 326 -19.61 0.59 4.94
C PHE A 326 -19.50 2.12 4.88
N ASP A 327 -18.42 2.67 5.45
CA ASP A 327 -18.10 4.11 5.29
C ASP A 327 -17.68 4.44 3.85
N THR A 328 -17.03 3.49 3.17
CA THR A 328 -16.65 3.64 1.77
C THR A 328 -16.64 2.32 1.01
N VAL A 329 -16.83 2.39 -0.31
CA VAL A 329 -16.76 1.25 -1.22
C VAL A 329 -15.88 1.64 -2.39
N ILE A 330 -14.81 0.89 -2.62
CA ILE A 330 -13.84 1.23 -3.66
C ILE A 330 -14.42 0.94 -5.05
N ASP A 331 -14.32 1.94 -5.92
CA ASP A 331 -14.66 1.79 -7.33
C ASP A 331 -13.53 1.04 -8.04
N ALA A 332 -13.73 -0.25 -8.31
CA ALA A 332 -12.82 -1.09 -9.08
C ALA A 332 -12.50 -0.53 -10.48
N GLY A 333 -13.32 0.39 -11.02
CA GLY A 333 -13.02 1.09 -12.27
C GLY A 333 -11.89 2.12 -12.17
N ARG A 334 -11.53 2.54 -10.95
CA ARG A 334 -10.43 3.49 -10.67
C ARG A 334 -9.14 2.80 -10.21
N ILE A 335 -9.15 1.48 -10.15
CA ILE A 335 -7.97 0.68 -9.82
C ILE A 335 -7.25 0.32 -11.12
N THR A 336 -5.96 0.61 -11.17
CA THR A 336 -5.09 0.43 -12.34
C THR A 336 -4.52 -0.98 -12.38
N VAL A 337 -4.10 -1.51 -11.23
CA VAL A 337 -3.50 -2.83 -11.08
C VAL A 337 -4.28 -3.63 -10.04
N GLY A 338 -4.73 -4.84 -10.40
CA GLY A 338 -5.46 -5.72 -9.49
C GLY A 338 -4.54 -6.44 -8.49
N LYS A 339 -5.16 -7.11 -7.51
CA LYS A 339 -4.48 -7.97 -6.53
C LYS A 339 -3.58 -8.99 -7.28
N PRO A 340 -2.33 -9.26 -6.84
CA PRO A 340 -1.75 -8.98 -5.53
C PRO A 340 -1.15 -7.58 -5.35
N ASP A 341 -1.33 -6.66 -6.30
CA ASP A 341 -0.95 -5.26 -6.09
C ASP A 341 -1.78 -4.65 -4.95
N PRO A 342 -1.15 -3.88 -4.04
CA PRO A 342 -1.82 -3.30 -2.87
C PRO A 342 -2.71 -2.08 -3.17
N GLU A 343 -2.80 -1.62 -4.43
CA GLU A 343 -3.46 -0.37 -4.81
C GLU A 343 -4.87 -0.22 -4.23
N ILE A 344 -5.69 -1.28 -4.27
CA ILE A 344 -7.06 -1.23 -3.77
C ILE A 344 -7.14 -1.01 -2.25
N PHE A 345 -6.23 -1.62 -1.50
CA PHE A 345 -6.15 -1.49 -0.04
C PHE A 345 -5.53 -0.14 0.36
N LEU A 346 -4.44 0.28 -0.30
CA LEU A 346 -3.84 1.60 -0.10
C LEU A 346 -4.86 2.72 -0.37
N LYS A 347 -5.66 2.59 -1.42
CA LYS A 347 -6.71 3.55 -1.75
C LYS A 347 -7.83 3.56 -0.71
N ALA A 348 -8.21 2.40 -0.18
CA ALA A 348 -9.19 2.31 0.89
C ALA A 348 -8.72 3.02 2.16
N ALA A 349 -7.47 2.78 2.60
CA ALA A 349 -6.91 3.47 3.76
C ALA A 349 -6.81 4.99 3.55
N GLU A 350 -6.44 5.44 2.35
CA GLU A 350 -6.41 6.87 2.00
C GLU A 350 -7.80 7.51 2.08
N LEU A 351 -8.83 6.87 1.50
CA LEU A 351 -10.21 7.38 1.53
C LEU A 351 -10.83 7.34 2.93
N LEU A 352 -10.43 6.38 3.75
CA LEU A 352 -10.79 6.34 5.16
C LEU A 352 -10.00 7.33 6.01
N GLU A 353 -8.97 7.97 5.46
CA GLU A 353 -8.06 8.85 6.21
C GLU A 353 -7.45 8.13 7.43
N THR A 354 -7.01 6.89 7.22
CA THR A 354 -6.45 6.02 8.25
C THR A 354 -5.07 5.51 7.81
N PRO A 355 -4.03 5.54 8.67
CA PRO A 355 -2.74 4.95 8.34
C PRO A 355 -2.84 3.44 8.14
N CYS A 356 -2.16 2.88 7.14
CA CYS A 356 -2.22 1.43 6.86
C CYS A 356 -1.88 0.54 8.07
N ARG A 357 -0.95 0.98 8.94
CA ARG A 357 -0.58 0.26 10.17
C ARG A 357 -1.75 0.13 11.18
N ASN A 358 -2.81 0.93 11.01
CA ASN A 358 -4.02 0.92 11.83
C ASN A 358 -5.21 0.25 11.10
N CYS A 359 -4.96 -0.36 9.95
CA CYS A 359 -5.97 -1.07 9.16
C CYS A 359 -5.77 -2.58 9.27
N ALA A 360 -6.88 -3.31 9.36
CA ALA A 360 -6.92 -4.75 9.11
C ALA A 360 -7.58 -5.02 7.74
N GLY A 361 -6.95 -5.82 6.90
CA GLY A 361 -7.53 -6.32 5.64
C GLY A 361 -8.06 -7.74 5.81
N ILE A 362 -9.28 -8.01 5.33
CA ILE A 362 -9.95 -9.31 5.42
C ILE A 362 -10.13 -9.91 4.02
N GLU A 363 -9.73 -11.17 3.83
CA GLU A 363 -9.67 -11.78 2.50
C GLU A 363 -9.78 -13.32 2.51
N ASP A 364 -10.26 -13.94 1.43
CA ASP A 364 -10.36 -15.41 1.25
C ASP A 364 -9.31 -16.01 0.29
N ALA A 365 -8.58 -15.16 -0.45
CA ALA A 365 -7.63 -15.54 -1.48
C ALA A 365 -6.18 -15.08 -1.20
N GLN A 366 -5.19 -15.92 -1.57
CA GLN A 366 -3.77 -15.62 -1.36
C GLN A 366 -3.35 -14.29 -2.02
N ALA A 367 -3.83 -14.00 -3.22
CA ALA A 367 -3.49 -12.75 -3.91
C ALA A 367 -3.92 -11.52 -3.11
N GLY A 368 -5.07 -11.56 -2.43
CA GLY A 368 -5.48 -10.44 -1.59
C GLY A 368 -4.73 -10.38 -0.26
N ILE A 369 -4.35 -11.52 0.35
CA ILE A 369 -3.43 -11.53 1.51
C ILE A 369 -2.10 -10.87 1.15
N ASP A 370 -1.53 -11.22 0.00
CA ASP A 370 -0.29 -10.62 -0.50
C ASP A 370 -0.45 -9.10 -0.70
N ALA A 371 -1.59 -8.66 -1.22
CA ALA A 371 -1.92 -7.24 -1.39
C ALA A 371 -2.07 -6.49 -0.05
N ILE A 372 -2.72 -7.09 0.96
CA ILE A 372 -2.89 -6.49 2.29
C ILE A 372 -1.52 -6.31 2.96
N ARG A 373 -0.65 -7.32 2.88
CA ARG A 373 0.71 -7.28 3.42
C ARG A 373 1.57 -6.25 2.70
N ALA A 374 1.52 -6.20 1.37
CA ALA A 374 2.22 -5.21 0.58
C ALA A 374 1.76 -3.77 0.89
N ALA A 375 0.50 -3.59 1.32
CA ALA A 375 -0.01 -2.30 1.79
C ALA A 375 0.47 -1.92 3.21
N GLY A 376 1.14 -2.82 3.93
CA GLY A 376 1.61 -2.61 5.31
C GLY A 376 0.48 -2.67 6.34
N MET A 377 -0.58 -3.43 6.07
CA MET A 377 -1.73 -3.64 6.95
C MET A 377 -1.64 -4.98 7.67
N VAL A 378 -2.43 -5.13 8.75
CA VAL A 378 -2.65 -6.44 9.38
C VAL A 378 -3.52 -7.29 8.46
N SER A 379 -3.10 -8.52 8.17
CA SER A 379 -3.75 -9.43 7.22
C SER A 379 -4.52 -10.55 7.93
N VAL A 380 -5.81 -10.66 7.63
CA VAL A 380 -6.70 -11.69 8.18
C VAL A 380 -7.29 -12.51 7.05
N GLY A 381 -6.99 -13.80 7.04
CA GLY A 381 -7.46 -14.76 6.07
C GLY A 381 -8.65 -15.59 6.54
N ILE A 382 -9.62 -15.82 5.66
CA ILE A 382 -10.73 -16.75 5.89
C ILE A 382 -10.49 -18.04 5.09
N GLY A 383 -10.50 -19.19 5.76
CA GLY A 383 -10.31 -20.51 5.17
C GLY A 383 -9.00 -21.19 5.59
N SER A 384 -8.55 -22.20 4.84
CA SER A 384 -7.51 -23.14 5.29
C SER A 384 -6.21 -23.17 4.47
N ARG A 385 -6.12 -22.39 3.38
CA ARG A 385 -5.00 -22.45 2.42
C ARG A 385 -4.34 -21.09 2.17
N LEU A 386 -4.25 -20.26 3.21
CA LEU A 386 -3.65 -18.93 3.15
C LEU A 386 -2.32 -18.94 3.90
N ARG A 387 -1.26 -18.51 3.22
CA ARG A 387 0.09 -18.38 3.79
C ARG A 387 0.36 -16.93 4.13
N ASP A 388 1.21 -16.75 5.13
CA ASP A 388 1.74 -15.46 5.56
C ASP A 388 0.68 -14.46 6.06
N ALA A 389 -0.60 -14.84 6.22
CA ALA A 389 -1.56 -14.00 6.92
C ALA A 389 -1.21 -13.90 8.42
N ASP A 390 -1.43 -12.74 9.03
CA ASP A 390 -1.18 -12.52 10.47
C ASP A 390 -2.18 -13.31 11.34
N LEU A 391 -3.38 -13.54 10.81
CA LEU A 391 -4.40 -14.42 11.38
C LEU A 391 -5.11 -15.20 10.27
N VAL A 392 -5.36 -16.49 10.50
CA VAL A 392 -6.18 -17.33 9.61
C VAL A 392 -7.32 -17.93 10.44
N LEU A 393 -8.55 -17.73 9.99
CA LEU A 393 -9.79 -18.21 10.64
C LEU A 393 -10.45 -19.30 9.79
N GLY A 394 -11.15 -20.25 10.43
CA GLY A 394 -11.83 -21.33 9.72
C GLY A 394 -13.03 -20.86 8.88
N GLY A 395 -13.74 -19.85 9.38
CA GLY A 395 -14.93 -19.25 8.77
C GLY A 395 -15.16 -17.82 9.25
N THR A 396 -16.14 -17.13 8.65
CA THR A 396 -16.45 -15.73 8.98
C THR A 396 -17.10 -15.56 10.34
N GLU A 397 -17.69 -16.60 10.91
CA GLU A 397 -18.28 -16.61 12.26
C GLU A 397 -17.24 -16.38 13.37
N GLU A 398 -15.96 -16.65 13.09
CA GLU A 398 -14.86 -16.40 14.01
C GLU A 398 -14.35 -14.94 13.92
N LEU A 399 -14.76 -14.20 12.87
CA LEU A 399 -14.31 -12.84 12.60
C LEU A 399 -15.05 -11.85 13.51
N THR A 400 -14.49 -11.63 14.69
CA THR A 400 -15.08 -10.78 15.73
C THR A 400 -14.19 -9.58 16.04
N LEU A 401 -14.79 -8.47 16.50
CA LEU A 401 -14.01 -7.29 16.93
C LEU A 401 -12.94 -7.63 17.99
N PRO A 402 -13.21 -8.45 19.02
CA PRO A 402 -12.18 -8.89 19.95
C PRO A 402 -11.03 -9.67 19.30
N ALA A 403 -11.31 -10.50 18.29
CA ALA A 403 -10.27 -11.23 17.56
C ALA A 403 -9.37 -10.25 16.78
N LEU A 404 -9.96 -9.27 16.09
CA LEU A 404 -9.22 -8.25 15.36
C LEU A 404 -8.37 -7.38 16.29
N ARG A 405 -8.90 -6.95 17.43
CA ARG A 405 -8.18 -6.10 18.39
C ARG A 405 -6.91 -6.74 18.95
N LYS A 406 -6.90 -8.05 19.15
CA LYS A 406 -5.72 -8.79 19.64
C LYS A 406 -4.51 -8.71 18.71
N LEU A 407 -4.72 -8.37 17.44
CA LEU A 407 -3.64 -8.22 16.45
C LEU A 407 -2.94 -6.86 16.55
N PHE A 408 -3.51 -5.91 17.29
CA PHE A 408 -2.97 -4.55 17.47
C PHE A 408 -2.54 -4.26 18.91
N SER A 409 -2.67 -5.25 19.81
CA SER A 409 -2.35 -5.13 21.24
C SER A 409 -0.94 -5.58 21.58
#